data_AF-A0A6I6G7F1-F1
#
_entry.id   AF-A0A6I6G7F1-F1
#
_cell.length_a   1.000
_cell.length_b   1.000
_cell.length_c   1.000
_cell.angle_alpha   90.00
_cell.angle_beta   90.00
_cell.angle_gamma   90.00
#
_symmetry.space_group_name_H-M   'P 1'
#
loop_
_entity.id
_entity.type
_entity.pdbx_description
1 polymer ?
#
loop_
_entity_poly.entity_id
_entity_poly.type
_entity_poly.pdbx_seq_one_letter_code
_entity_poly.pdbx_strand_id
1 'polypeptide(L)'
;MIVQFTGLSGAGKTTLAHAVAEKLQQLQISHLIIDGDVYRKTLCADLGFSAADRQENVRRLARLAHEKARKELWYCWPLSILLLPYGSK
;
A
#
# COMPACT_ATOMS: atom_id res chain seq x y z
N MET A 1 11.76 4.14 -2.52
CA MET A 1 11.68 2.75 -2.03
C MET A 1 10.22 2.39 -1.82
N ILE A 2 9.80 1.18 -2.21
CA ILE A 2 8.43 0.69 -1.99
C ILE A 2 8.51 -0.47 -0.99
N VAL A 3 7.76 -0.39 0.11
CA VAL A 3 7.70 -1.46 1.13
C VAL A 3 6.31 -2.06 1.12
N GLN A 4 6.20 -3.36 0.87
CA GLN A 4 4.93 -4.08 0.85
C GLN A 4 4.74 -4.90 2.12
N PHE A 5 3.65 -4.65 2.84
CA PHE A 5 3.24 -5.51 3.96
C PHE A 5 2.26 -6.58 3.48
N THR A 6 2.63 -7.84 3.66
CA THR A 6 1.80 -9.02 3.33
C THR A 6 1.57 -9.86 4.57
N GLY A 7 0.44 -10.56 4.63
CA GLY A 7 0.05 -11.35 5.78
C GLY A 7 -1.46 -11.40 5.96
N LEU A 8 -1.92 -12.31 6.81
CA LEU A 8 -3.33 -12.65 6.89
C LEU A 8 -4.23 -11.45 7.24
N SER A 9 -5.52 -11.49 6.86
CA SER A 9 -6.51 -10.53 7.37
C SER A 9 -6.49 -10.57 8.90
N GLY A 10 -6.43 -9.39 9.54
CA GLY A 10 -6.24 -9.29 11.00
C GLY A 10 -4.81 -9.47 11.52
N ALA A 11 -3.81 -9.79 10.69
CA ALA A 11 -2.41 -9.93 11.13
C ALA A 11 -1.71 -8.62 11.55
N GLY A 12 -2.44 -7.50 11.64
CA GLY A 12 -1.90 -6.21 12.09
C GLY A 12 -1.11 -5.41 11.04
N LYS A 13 -1.21 -5.74 9.75
CA LYS A 13 -0.50 -5.03 8.66
C LYS A 13 -0.74 -3.51 8.70
N THR A 14 -2.01 -3.11 8.74
CA THR A 14 -2.43 -1.69 8.78
C THR A 14 -1.88 -1.01 10.03
N THR A 15 -1.98 -1.66 11.19
CA THR A 15 -1.39 -1.18 12.45
C THR A 15 0.11 -0.94 12.33
N LEU A 16 0.85 -1.90 11.78
CA LEU A 16 2.29 -1.79 11.60
C LEU A 16 2.66 -0.68 10.62
N ALA A 17 1.96 -0.56 9.49
CA ALA A 17 2.22 0.49 8.51
C ALA A 17 1.97 1.90 9.07
N HIS A 18 0.93 2.09 9.89
CA HIS A 18 0.72 3.36 10.58
C HIS A 18 1.82 3.64 11.61
N ALA A 19 2.26 2.63 12.36
CA ALA A 19 3.39 2.79 13.29
C ALA A 19 4.69 3.18 12.56
N VAL A 20 4.97 2.58 11.40
CA VAL A 20 6.13 2.96 10.58
C VAL A 20 5.97 4.39 10.04
N ALA A 21 4.79 4.73 9.51
CA ALA A 21 4.50 6.07 9.01
C ALA A 21 4.67 7.15 10.08
N GLU A 22 4.21 6.90 11.31
CA GLU A 22 4.41 7.79 12.45
C GLU A 22 5.90 8.02 12.73
N LYS A 23 6.72 6.96 12.70
CA LYS A 23 8.18 7.08 12.90
C LYS A 23 8.84 7.86 11.76
N LEU A 24 8.42 7.62 10.51
CA LEU A 24 8.92 8.38 9.36
C LEU A 24 8.53 9.87 9.47
N GLN A 25 7.32 10.17 9.92
CA GLN A 25 6.86 11.53 10.15
C GLN A 25 7.70 12.24 11.23
N GLN A 26 8.02 11.55 12.33
CA GLN A 26 8.90 12.08 13.38
C GLN A 26 10.30 12.38 12.86
N LEU A 27 10.79 11.59 11.90
CA LEU A 27 12.06 11.79 11.21
C LEU A 27 11.99 12.80 10.04
N GLN A 28 10.83 13.45 9.83
CA GLN A 28 10.55 14.35 8.70
C GLN A 28 10.78 13.71 7.33
N ILE A 29 10.65 12.38 7.24
CA ILE A 29 10.73 11.62 6.01
C ILE A 29 9.35 11.57 5.37
N SER A 30 9.28 12.01 4.12
CA SER A 30 8.05 11.96 3.34
C SER A 30 7.65 10.52 3.06
N HIS A 31 6.38 10.22 3.31
CA HIS A 31 5.85 8.87 3.16
C HIS A 31 4.42 8.90 2.59
N LEU A 32 4.01 7.77 2.04
CA LEU A 32 2.65 7.56 1.53
C LEU A 32 2.20 6.16 1.92
N ILE A 33 0.99 6.03 2.47
CA ILE A 33 0.34 4.75 2.71
C ILE A 33 -0.66 4.49 1.58
N ILE A 34 -0.57 3.32 0.95
CA ILE A 34 -1.54 2.84 -0.05
C ILE A 34 -2.23 1.61 0.52
N ASP A 35 -3.49 1.72 0.93
CA ASP A 35 -4.27 0.63 1.53
C ASP A 35 -5.13 -0.10 0.50
N GLY A 36 -4.82 -1.37 0.24
CA GLY A 36 -5.53 -2.20 -0.72
C GLY A 36 -7.02 -2.39 -0.42
N ASP A 37 -7.48 -2.30 0.82
CA ASP A 37 -8.91 -2.38 1.16
C ASP A 37 -9.62 -1.06 0.86
N VAL A 38 -8.94 0.08 1.02
CA VAL A 38 -9.46 1.40 0.62
C VAL A 38 -9.56 1.51 -0.90
N TYR A 39 -8.52 1.12 -1.61
CA TYR A 39 -8.49 1.19 -3.07
C TYR A 39 -9.35 0.13 -3.75
N ARG A 40 -9.65 -1.00 -3.08
CA ARG A 40 -10.67 -1.95 -3.52
C ARG A 40 -12.07 -1.33 -3.61
N LYS A 41 -12.37 -0.30 -2.82
CA LYS A 41 -13.65 0.43 -2.90
C LYS A 41 -13.66 1.48 -4.01
N THR A 42 -12.51 1.81 -4.62
CA THR A 42 -12.38 2.89 -5.61
C THR A 42 -11.70 2.38 -6.88
N LEU A 43 -10.36 2.38 -6.94
CA LEU A 43 -9.54 2.00 -8.10
C LEU A 43 -9.73 0.55 -8.56
N CYS A 44 -10.14 -0.32 -7.66
CA CYS A 44 -10.31 -1.75 -7.88
C CYS A 44 -11.75 -2.20 -7.57
N ALA A 45 -12.73 -1.29 -7.69
CA ALA A 45 -14.14 -1.57 -7.40
C ALA A 45 -14.79 -2.57 -8.38
N ASP A 46 -14.20 -2.74 -9.56
CA ASP A 46 -14.59 -3.73 -10.56
C ASP A 46 -14.09 -5.15 -10.26
N LEU A 47 -13.19 -5.30 -9.28
CA LEU A 47 -12.54 -6.59 -8.97
C LEU A 47 -13.26 -7.36 -7.86
N GLY A 48 -13.59 -8.62 -8.14
CA GLY A 48 -14.10 -9.56 -7.15
C GLY A 48 -13.03 -10.09 -6.20
N PHE A 49 -13.31 -11.21 -5.53
CA PHE A 49 -12.37 -11.86 -4.61
C PHE A 49 -11.71 -13.10 -5.21
N SER A 50 -11.79 -13.32 -6.53
CA SER A 50 -11.10 -14.44 -7.18
C SER A 50 -9.59 -14.31 -7.07
N ALA A 51 -8.85 -15.41 -7.31
CA ALA A 51 -7.39 -15.37 -7.31
C ALA A 51 -6.84 -14.40 -8.36
N ALA A 52 -7.46 -14.33 -9.54
CA ALA A 52 -7.10 -13.41 -10.61
C ALA A 52 -7.36 -11.95 -10.22
N ASP A 53 -8.53 -11.67 -9.63
CA ASP A 53 -8.89 -10.32 -9.15
C ASP A 53 -7.94 -9.83 -8.06
N ARG A 54 -7.50 -10.73 -7.18
CA ARG A 54 -6.50 -10.40 -6.15
C ARG A 54 -5.15 -10.06 -6.77
N GLN A 55 -4.70 -10.80 -7.77
CA GLN A 55 -3.46 -10.48 -8.49
C GLN A 55 -3.57 -9.14 -9.21
N GLU A 56 -4.70 -8.87 -9.86
CA GLU A 56 -4.92 -7.60 -10.56
C GLU A 56 -4.98 -6.42 -9.59
N ASN A 57 -5.61 -6.59 -8.44
CA ASN A 57 -5.62 -5.58 -7.38
C ASN A 57 -4.19 -5.21 -6.93
N VAL A 58 -3.34 -6.23 -6.71
CA VAL A 58 -1.93 -6.01 -6.36
C VAL A 58 -1.18 -5.29 -7.48
N ARG A 59 -1.41 -5.67 -8.75
CA ARG A 59 -0.76 -5.05 -9.91
C ARG A 59 -1.14 -3.57 -10.06
N ARG A 60 -2.43 -3.23 -9.92
CA ARG A 60 -2.91 -1.84 -9.99
C ARG A 60 -2.32 -0.98 -8.88
N LEU A 61 -2.22 -1.53 -7.67
CA LEU A 61 -1.67 -0.81 -6.52
C LEU A 61 -0.16 -0.63 -6.61
N ALA A 62 0.56 -1.63 -7.13
CA ALA A 62 1.98 -1.51 -7.42
C ALA A 62 2.25 -0.43 -8.48
N ARG A 63 1.41 -0.35 -9.53
CA ARG A 63 1.49 0.71 -10.54
C ARG A 63 1.23 2.09 -9.93
N LEU A 64 0.19 2.24 -9.11
CA LEU A 64 -0.10 3.49 -8.40
C LEU A 64 1.07 3.91 -7.51
N ALA A 65 1.64 2.98 -6.74
CA ALA A 65 2.80 3.24 -5.89
C ALA A 65 4.00 3.74 -6.69
N HIS A 66 4.26 3.12 -7.84
CA HIS A 66 5.32 3.54 -8.74
C HIS A 66 5.08 4.95 -9.33
N GLU A 67 3.87 5.25 -9.77
CA GLU A 67 3.50 6.55 -10.31
C GLU A 67 3.60 7.66 -9.25
N LYS A 68 3.15 7.40 -8.02
CA LYS A 68 3.23 8.34 -6.89
C LYS A 68 4.67 8.58 -6.45
N ALA A 69 5.48 7.52 -6.38
CA ALA A 69 6.90 7.63 -6.11
C ALA A 69 7.63 8.50 -7.15
N ARG A 70 7.17 8.49 -8.41
CA ARG A 70 7.74 9.29 -9.50
C ARG A 70 7.23 10.73 -9.59
N LYS A 71 6.09 11.08 -9.02
CA LYS A 71 5.50 12.43 -9.21
C LYS A 71 5.59 13.31 -7.98
N GLU A 72 5.50 12.75 -6.78
CA GLU A 72 5.22 13.53 -5.56
C GLU A 72 6.39 13.60 -4.57
N LEU A 73 7.46 12.82 -4.75
CA LEU A 73 8.53 12.66 -3.74
C LEU A 73 9.91 13.20 -4.18
N TRP A 74 9.97 14.13 -5.13
CA TRP A 74 11.26 14.67 -5.62
C TRP A 74 11.98 15.58 -4.61
N TYR A 75 11.34 16.04 -3.53
CA TYR A 75 11.95 17.03 -2.62
C TYR A 75 12.46 16.47 -1.27
N CYS A 76 12.12 15.25 -0.87
CA CYS A 76 12.69 14.59 0.31
C CYS A 76 12.58 13.07 0.14
N TRP A 77 13.65 12.34 0.49
CA TRP A 77 13.87 10.90 0.28
C TRP A 77 12.60 10.01 0.24
N PRO A 78 12.37 9.17 -0.79
CA PRO A 78 11.07 8.57 -1.05
C PRO A 78 10.90 7.21 -0.35
N LEU A 79 10.00 7.13 0.63
CA LEU A 79 9.54 5.85 1.19
C LEU A 79 8.02 5.72 0.99
N SER A 80 7.60 4.99 -0.04
CA SER A 80 6.20 4.65 -0.27
C SER A 80 5.88 3.32 0.42
N ILE A 81 4.95 3.33 1.36
CA ILE A 81 4.49 2.14 2.08
C ILE A 81 3.21 1.63 1.41
N LEU A 82 3.27 0.43 0.87
CA LEU A 82 2.16 -0.27 0.25
C LEU A 82 1.59 -1.31 1.24
N LEU A 83 0.34 -1.14 1.61
CA LEU A 83 -0.45 -2.09 2.39
C LEU A 83 -1.32 -2.90 1.45
N LEU A 84 -1.07 -4.20 1.37
CA LEU A 84 -1.94 -5.11 0.62
C LEU A 84 -2.53 -6.17 1.56
N PRO A 85 -3.83 -6.45 1.48
CA PRO A 85 -4.38 -7.65 2.10
C PRO A 85 -3.79 -8.87 1.37
N TYR A 86 -2.97 -9.67 2.06
CA TYR A 86 -2.48 -10.94 1.53
C TYR A 86 -2.91 -12.10 2.43
N GLY A 87 -4.06 -12.67 2.11
CA GLY A 87 -4.54 -13.96 2.62
C GLY A 87 -5.59 -13.84 3.73
N SER A 88 -6.74 -14.44 3.54
CA SER A 88 -7.14 -15.60 4.32
C SER A 88 -8.18 -16.31 3.46
N LYS A 89 -8.47 -17.56 3.78
CA LYS A 89 -9.53 -18.34 3.15
C LYS A 89 -10.80 -17.53 2.89
#